data_AF-A0A1B0C7N3-F1
#
_entry.id   AF-A0A1B0C7N3-F1
#
_cell.length_a   1.000
_cell.length_b   1.000
_cell.length_c   1.000
_cell.angle_alpha   90.00
_cell.angle_beta   90.00
_cell.angle_gamma   90.00
#
_symmetry.space_group_name_H-M   'P 1'
#
loop_
_entity.id
_entity.type
_entity.pdbx_description
1 polymer ?
#
loop_
_entity_poly.entity_id
_entity_poly.type
_entity_poly.pdbx_seq_one_letter_code
_entity_poly.pdbx_strand_id
1 'polypeptide(L)'
;MILKILIELDIIVSCQGNNYTKIMHDQLRNLNWQGYWIDAASTLRMHKNSCIVLEPINNNIIKKKISQGCKDFIGAYNIIPWIGKKFTNQQSCEEKKYQEESRKILNLNRLIPIDGICLVQSIQDNNSDGVIS
;
A
#
# COMPACT_ATOMS: atom_id res chain seq x y z
N MET A 1 7.38 2.48 24.54
CA MET A 1 8.84 2.65 24.41
C MET A 1 9.23 3.04 22.98
N ILE A 2 8.79 2.30 21.96
CA ILE A 2 9.18 2.57 20.55
C ILE A 2 8.65 3.90 19.97
N LEU A 3 7.43 4.33 20.34
CA LEU A 3 6.84 5.59 19.87
C LEU A 3 7.68 6.83 20.19
N LYS A 4 8.39 6.82 21.33
CA LYS A 4 9.26 7.95 21.73
C LYS A 4 10.47 8.10 20.82
N ILE A 5 10.97 7.01 20.25
CA ILE A 5 12.08 7.05 19.30
C ILE A 5 11.57 7.47 17.93
N LEU A 6 10.42 6.92 17.52
CA LEU A 6 9.84 7.20 16.21
C LEU A 6 9.44 8.67 16.03
N ILE A 7 8.96 9.34 17.08
CA ILE A 7 8.56 10.75 16.99
C ILE A 7 9.74 11.70 16.78
N GLU A 8 10.95 11.28 17.12
CA GLU A 8 12.17 12.06 16.92
C GLU A 8 12.70 11.95 15.48
N LEU A 9 12.18 11.01 14.67
CA LEU A 9 12.61 10.80 13.29
C LEU A 9 11.93 11.78 12.33
N ASP A 10 12.68 12.30 11.36
CA ASP A 10 12.11 13.11 10.28
C ASP A 10 11.36 12.29 9.23
N ILE A 11 11.77 11.03 9.06
CA ILE A 11 11.26 10.10 8.03
C ILE A 11 11.15 8.70 8.62
N ILE A 12 10.01 8.05 8.39
CA ILE A 12 9.78 6.65 8.73
C ILE A 12 9.42 5.90 7.45
N VAL A 13 10.11 4.79 7.20
CA VAL A 13 9.85 3.87 6.09
C VAL A 13 9.35 2.55 6.65
N SER A 14 8.13 2.14 6.28
CA SER A 14 7.48 0.94 6.78
C SER A 14 7.18 -0.07 5.67
N CYS A 15 7.57 -1.32 5.89
CA CYS A 15 7.19 -2.49 5.09
C CYS A 15 6.50 -3.58 5.94
N GLN A 16 6.10 -3.26 7.18
CA GLN A 16 5.59 -4.24 8.16
C GLN A 16 4.19 -4.76 7.84
N GLY A 17 3.38 -3.95 7.12
CA GLY A 17 2.06 -4.34 6.64
C GLY A 17 0.90 -3.57 7.27
N ASN A 18 -0.32 -3.95 6.88
CA ASN A 18 -1.52 -3.15 7.10
C ASN A 18 -1.86 -2.92 8.58
N ASN A 19 -1.73 -3.94 9.43
CA ASN A 19 -2.05 -3.83 10.86
C ASN A 19 -1.10 -2.90 11.60
N TYR A 20 0.20 -3.01 11.32
CA TYR A 20 1.21 -2.12 11.87
C TYR A 20 0.91 -0.66 11.50
N THR A 21 0.62 -0.43 10.22
CA THR A 21 0.28 0.89 9.69
C THR A 21 -0.91 1.51 10.42
N LYS A 22 -2.02 0.78 10.56
CA LYS A 22 -3.24 1.28 11.23
C LYS A 22 -2.96 1.73 12.66
N ILE A 23 -2.14 0.99 13.39
CA ILE A 23 -1.89 1.29 14.80
C ILE A 23 -0.86 2.42 14.93
N MET A 24 0.28 2.29 14.24
CA MET A 24 1.43 3.17 14.45
C MET A 24 1.27 4.52 13.76
N HIS A 25 0.71 4.56 12.55
CA HIS A 25 0.47 5.82 11.84
C HIS A 25 -0.49 6.72 12.63
N ASP A 26 -1.62 6.16 13.08
CA ASP A 26 -2.61 6.89 13.88
C ASP A 26 -1.98 7.37 15.20
N GLN A 27 -1.21 6.53 15.89
CA GLN A 27 -0.53 6.93 17.11
C GLN A 27 0.46 8.09 16.90
N LEU A 28 1.26 8.05 15.83
CA LEU A 28 2.22 9.11 15.52
C LEU A 28 1.53 10.42 15.14
N ARG A 29 0.49 10.37 14.31
CA ARG A 29 -0.27 11.57 13.92
C ARG A 29 -1.04 12.16 15.11
N ASN A 30 -1.56 11.33 16.03
CA ASN A 30 -2.19 11.79 17.27
C ASN A 30 -1.20 12.48 18.23
N LEU A 31 0.08 12.11 18.18
CA LEU A 31 1.16 12.80 18.90
C LEU A 31 1.68 14.04 18.16
N ASN A 32 0.98 14.47 17.10
CA ASN A 32 1.33 15.62 16.27
C ASN A 32 2.70 15.50 15.58
N TRP A 33 3.15 14.28 15.29
CA TRP A 33 4.36 14.06 14.49
C TRP A 33 4.15 14.56 13.05
N GLN A 34 5.09 15.38 12.55
CA GLN A 34 5.00 16.05 11.23
C GLN A 34 6.01 15.51 10.20
N GLY A 35 6.69 14.41 10.52
CA GLY A 35 7.64 13.76 9.61
C GLY A 35 6.97 13.01 8.45
N TYR A 36 7.81 12.53 7.54
CA TYR A 36 7.41 11.82 6.34
C TYR A 36 7.16 10.33 6.61
N TRP A 37 5.96 9.86 6.33
CA TRP A 37 5.58 8.46 6.40
C TRP A 37 5.64 7.85 5.00
N ILE A 38 6.56 6.91 4.79
CA ILE A 38 6.69 6.16 3.55
C ILE A 38 6.28 4.72 3.83
N ASP A 39 5.35 4.18 3.05
CA ASP A 39 4.74 2.89 3.37
C ASP A 39 4.52 2.01 2.15
N ALA A 40 4.75 0.70 2.30
CA ALA A 40 4.35 -0.31 1.33
C ALA A 40 2.91 -0.81 1.56
N ALA A 41 2.36 -0.60 2.76
CA ALA A 41 1.04 -1.11 3.12
C ALA A 41 -0.09 -0.43 2.33
N SER A 42 -1.12 -1.20 2.00
CA SER A 42 -2.29 -0.70 1.27
C SER A 42 -3.21 0.20 2.10
N THR A 43 -3.06 0.18 3.44
CA THR A 43 -3.95 0.86 4.40
C THR A 43 -4.23 2.33 4.05
N LEU A 44 -3.18 3.09 3.69
CA LEU A 44 -3.29 4.53 3.50
C LEU A 44 -3.44 4.93 2.02
N ARG A 45 -3.49 3.98 1.07
CA ARG A 45 -3.49 4.29 -0.38
C ARG A 45 -4.65 5.21 -0.77
N MET A 46 -5.84 5.00 -0.21
CA MET A 46 -7.04 5.80 -0.52
C MET A 46 -7.29 6.98 0.42
N HIS A 47 -6.41 7.21 1.40
CA HIS A 47 -6.56 8.32 2.34
C HIS A 47 -6.43 9.68 1.62
N LYS A 48 -7.15 10.72 2.08
CA LYS A 48 -7.13 12.04 1.40
C LYS A 48 -5.77 12.74 1.49
N ASN A 49 -5.08 12.53 2.61
CA ASN A 49 -3.81 13.20 2.93
C ASN A 49 -2.59 12.45 2.40
N SER A 50 -2.79 11.30 1.76
CA SER A 50 -1.71 10.48 1.20
C SER A 50 -1.55 10.66 -0.30
N CYS A 51 -0.30 10.56 -0.75
CA CYS A 51 0.06 10.43 -2.15
C CYS A 51 0.44 8.98 -2.45
N ILE A 52 -0.17 8.39 -3.47
CA ILE A 52 0.31 7.12 -4.00
C ILE A 52 1.55 7.42 -4.86
N VAL A 53 2.63 6.66 -4.66
CA VAL A 53 3.91 6.83 -5.36
C VAL A 53 4.06 5.76 -6.43
N LEU A 54 4.19 6.21 -7.68
CA LEU A 54 4.54 5.39 -8.85
C LEU A 54 5.38 6.24 -9.81
N GLU A 55 6.65 6.43 -9.46
CA GLU A 55 7.51 7.47 -10.01
C GLU A 55 7.58 7.52 -11.56
N PRO A 56 7.63 6.39 -12.31
CA PRO A 56 7.63 6.45 -13.77
C PRO A 56 6.35 7.03 -14.39
N ILE A 57 5.23 7.04 -13.65
CA ILE A 57 3.90 7.41 -14.16
C ILE A 57 3.40 8.72 -13.55
N ASN A 58 3.69 8.99 -12.28
CA ASN A 58 3.07 10.11 -11.56
C ASN A 58 4.04 11.06 -10.85
N ASN A 59 5.31 11.13 -11.29
CA ASN A 59 6.32 12.05 -10.73
C ASN A 59 5.82 13.50 -10.60
N ASN A 60 5.10 14.02 -11.60
CA ASN A 60 4.54 15.38 -11.57
C ASN A 60 3.55 15.59 -10.41
N ILE A 61 2.76 14.56 -10.08
CA ILE A 61 1.79 14.60 -8.98
C ILE A 61 2.51 14.47 -7.64
N ILE A 62 3.54 13.63 -7.54
CA ILE A 62 4.37 13.49 -6.35
C ILE A 62 5.02 14.84 -6.01
N LYS A 63 5.68 15.49 -6.98
CA LYS A 63 6.30 16.81 -6.80
C LYS A 63 5.29 17.86 -6.34
N LYS A 64 4.11 17.89 -6.97
CA LYS A 64 3.01 18.78 -6.56
C LYS A 64 2.56 18.49 -5.12
N LYS A 65 2.39 17.23 -4.74
CA LYS A 65 1.98 16.85 -3.39
C LYS A 65 3.04 17.22 -2.34
N ILE A 66 4.33 17.08 -2.66
CA ILE A 66 5.42 17.55 -1.81
C ILE A 66 5.31 19.06 -1.58
N SER A 67 5.11 19.85 -2.65
CA SER A 67 4.94 21.32 -2.52
C SER A 67 3.68 21.73 -1.74
N GLN A 68 2.66 20.86 -1.71
CA GLN A 68 1.43 21.05 -0.93
C GLN A 68 1.56 20.59 0.53
N GLY A 69 2.75 20.16 0.96
CA GLY A 69 3.00 19.70 2.33
C GLY A 69 2.50 18.29 2.62
N CYS A 70 2.24 17.46 1.60
CA CYS A 70 1.90 16.05 1.81
C CYS A 70 3.06 15.33 2.50
N LYS A 71 2.76 14.59 3.58
CA LYS A 71 3.73 13.85 4.38
C LYS A 71 3.57 12.34 4.31
N ASP A 72 2.48 11.84 3.75
CA ASP A 72 2.20 10.41 3.63
C ASP A 72 2.39 9.95 2.19
N PHE A 73 3.37 9.09 1.93
CA PHE A 73 3.74 8.58 0.62
C PHE A 73 3.65 7.05 0.59
N ILE A 74 2.71 6.53 -0.18
CA ILE A 74 2.36 5.10 -0.13
C ILE A 74 2.71 4.46 -1.47
N GLY A 75 3.51 3.40 -1.44
CA GLY A 75 3.85 2.61 -2.61
C GLY A 75 2.60 2.08 -3.30
N ALA A 76 2.49 2.36 -4.59
CA ALA A 76 1.52 1.72 -5.47
C ALA A 76 1.97 0.30 -5.79
N TYR A 77 1.03 -0.63 -5.98
CA TYR A 77 1.29 -1.98 -6.48
C TYR A 77 2.42 -2.71 -5.74
N ASN A 78 2.08 -3.48 -4.70
CA ASN A 78 2.97 -4.56 -4.30
C ASN A 78 3.08 -5.49 -5.51
N ILE A 79 4.26 -5.62 -6.10
CA ILE A 79 4.49 -6.36 -7.35
C ILE A 79 4.29 -7.89 -7.21
N ILE A 80 3.64 -8.33 -6.14
CA ILE A 80 3.30 -9.72 -5.93
C ILE A 80 1.93 -9.96 -6.57
N PRO A 81 1.85 -10.69 -7.68
CA PRO A 81 0.59 -11.30 -8.07
C PRO A 81 0.20 -12.23 -6.91
N TRP A 82 -0.97 -11.99 -6.29
CA TRP A 82 -1.56 -12.76 -5.17
C TRP A 82 -1.03 -12.39 -3.77
N ILE A 83 -1.84 -12.02 -2.76
CA ILE A 83 -2.83 -12.83 -2.03
C ILE A 83 -4.02 -11.93 -1.64
N GLY A 84 -5.13 -12.03 -2.37
CA GLY A 84 -6.40 -11.40 -2.01
C GLY A 84 -7.45 -12.44 -1.66
N LYS A 85 -8.24 -12.21 -0.61
CA LYS A 85 -9.47 -13.00 -0.38
C LYS A 85 -10.38 -12.85 -1.59
N LYS A 86 -10.98 -13.95 -2.08
CA LYS A 86 -11.99 -13.90 -3.14
C LYS A 86 -13.15 -13.01 -2.66
N PHE A 87 -13.52 -12.00 -3.45
CA PHE A 87 -14.75 -11.26 -3.25
C PHE A 87 -15.84 -11.87 -4.14
N THR A 88 -17.10 -11.76 -3.73
CA THR A 88 -18.24 -12.23 -4.52
C THR A 88 -18.27 -11.51 -5.87
N ASN A 89 -18.42 -12.29 -6.96
CA ASN A 89 -18.37 -11.91 -8.39
C ASN A 89 -17.03 -12.07 -9.13
N GLN A 90 -16.32 -13.19 -8.93
CA GLN A 90 -15.13 -13.60 -9.71
C GLN A 90 -13.93 -12.65 -9.68
N GLN A 91 -14.05 -11.48 -9.05
CA GLN A 91 -12.98 -10.50 -8.91
C GLN A 91 -12.30 -10.61 -7.54
N SER A 92 -10.97 -10.50 -7.53
CA SER A 92 -10.18 -10.44 -6.30
C SER A 92 -10.21 -9.05 -5.68
N CYS A 93 -10.01 -8.96 -4.36
CA CYS A 93 -9.83 -7.66 -3.70
C CYS A 93 -8.62 -6.88 -4.25
N GLU A 94 -7.64 -7.55 -4.85
CA GLU A 94 -6.47 -6.90 -5.47
C GLU A 94 -6.82 -6.26 -6.81
N GLU A 95 -7.68 -6.87 -7.63
CA GLU A 95 -8.17 -6.27 -8.88
C GLU A 95 -8.92 -4.96 -8.63
N LYS A 96 -9.76 -4.92 -7.57
CA LYS A 96 -10.44 -3.69 -7.16
C LYS A 96 -9.45 -2.62 -6.71
N LYS A 97 -8.41 -3.00 -5.96
CA LYS A 97 -7.34 -2.06 -5.55
C LYS A 97 -6.61 -1.50 -6.77
N TYR A 98 -6.28 -2.32 -7.77
CA TYR A 98 -5.63 -1.83 -8.98
C TYR A 98 -6.46 -0.78 -9.71
N GLN A 99 -7.77 -0.98 -9.81
CA GLN A 99 -8.68 0.00 -10.41
C GLN A 99 -8.74 1.30 -9.61
N GLU A 100 -8.84 1.22 -8.28
CA GLU A 100 -8.91 2.39 -7.40
C GLU A 100 -7.59 3.17 -7.31
N GLU A 101 -6.45 2.47 -7.22
CA GLU A 101 -5.10 3.06 -7.20
C GLU A 101 -4.83 3.79 -8.50
N SER A 102 -5.11 3.15 -9.64
CA SER A 102 -4.92 3.77 -10.96
C SER A 102 -5.77 5.02 -11.12
N ARG A 103 -7.02 5.00 -10.62
CA ARG A 103 -7.91 6.17 -10.62
C ARG A 103 -7.29 7.33 -9.83
N LYS A 104 -6.74 7.05 -8.65
CA LYS A 104 -6.13 8.06 -7.78
C LYS A 104 -4.80 8.57 -8.35
N ILE A 105 -3.97 7.69 -8.92
CA ILE A 105 -2.68 8.02 -9.55
C ILE A 105 -2.88 8.92 -10.76
N LEU A 106 -3.84 8.60 -11.62
CA LEU A 106 -4.11 9.34 -12.86
C LEU A 106 -5.02 10.55 -12.64
N ASN A 107 -5.47 10.79 -11.40
CA ASN A 107 -6.40 11.85 -11.03
C ASN A 107 -7.67 11.87 -11.92
N LEU A 108 -8.25 10.70 -12.16
CA LEU A 108 -9.42 10.53 -13.03
C LEU A 108 -10.71 10.37 -12.22
N ASN A 109 -11.80 10.93 -12.73
CA ASN A 109 -13.15 10.74 -12.16
C ASN A 109 -13.87 9.51 -12.72
N ARG A 110 -13.33 8.89 -13.77
CA ARG A 110 -13.87 7.64 -14.36
C ARG A 110 -13.03 6.44 -13.95
N LEU A 111 -13.68 5.30 -13.73
CA LEU A 111 -12.97 4.02 -13.57
C LEU A 111 -12.35 3.64 -14.92
N ILE A 112 -11.05 3.34 -14.91
CA ILE A 112 -10.41 2.67 -16.04
C ILE A 112 -10.63 1.17 -15.81
N PRO A 113 -11.25 0.44 -16.75
CA PRO A 113 -11.31 -1.01 -16.67
C PRO A 113 -9.89 -1.55 -16.80
N ILE A 114 -9.35 -2.00 -15.66
CA ILE A 114 -8.09 -2.74 -15.59
C ILE A 114 -8.51 -4.17 -15.27
N ASP A 115 -8.33 -5.04 -16.26
CA ASP A 115 -8.58 -6.46 -16.16
C ASP A 115 -7.24 -7.18 -16.22
N GLY A 116 -7.00 -8.09 -15.28
CA GLY A 116 -5.77 -8.85 -15.15
C GLY A 116 -6.13 -10.27 -14.81
N ILE A 117 -5.60 -11.25 -15.57
CA ILE A 117 -5.84 -12.66 -15.28
C ILE A 117 -5.15 -13.02 -13.96
N CYS A 118 -5.93 -13.27 -12.92
CA CYS A 118 -5.43 -13.88 -11.69
C CYS A 118 -5.19 -15.38 -11.92
N LEU A 119 -3.97 -15.77 -12.28
CA LEU A 119 -3.58 -17.18 -12.27
C LEU A 119 -3.37 -17.64 -10.83
N VAL A 120 -4.23 -18.54 -10.36
CA VAL A 120 -4.02 -19.29 -9.12
C VAL A 120 -2.95 -20.34 -9.41
N GLN A 121 -1.71 -20.09 -9.01
CA GLN A 121 -0.76 -21.18 -8.85
C GLN A 121 -0.85 -21.63 -7.40
N SER A 122 -1.41 -22.82 -7.18
CA SER A 122 -1.24 -23.54 -5.92
C SER A 122 0.25 -23.75 -5.73
N ILE A 123 0.88 -22.98 -4.84
CA ILE A 123 2.13 -23.41 -4.23
C ILE A 123 1.72 -24.59 -3.35
N GLN A 124 1.87 -25.81 -3.85
CA GLN A 124 2.06 -26.94 -2.96
C GLN A 124 3.39 -26.69 -2.29
N ASP A 125 3.37 -26.47 -0.98
CA ASP A 125 4.57 -26.54 -0.16
C ASP A 125 5.15 -27.96 -0.34
N ASN A 126 6.09 -28.10 -1.27
CA ASN A 126 6.95 -29.27 -1.33
C ASN A 126 7.98 -29.15 -0.18
N ASN A 127 7.49 -29.26 1.05
CA ASN A 127 8.32 -29.72 2.15
C ASN A 127 8.52 -31.21 1.94
N SER A 128 9.63 -31.51 1.27
CA SER A 128 10.31 -32.80 1.32
C SER A 128 10.73 -33.07 2.76
N ASP A 129 9.83 -33.64 3.57
CA ASP A 129 10.20 -34.33 4.80
C ASP A 129 9.58 -35.73 4.72
N GLY A 130 10.41 -36.69 4.32
CA GLY A 130 10.04 -38.09 4.36
C GLY A 130 9.94 -38.58 5.79
N VAL A 131 8.90 -39.33 6.10
CA VAL A 131 8.97 -40.58 6.87
C VAL A 131 7.81 -41.45 6.39
N ILE A 132 8.17 -42.57 5.77
CA ILE A 132 7.29 -43.73 5.62
C ILE A 132 7.46 -44.54 6.91
N SER A 133 6.37 -44.76 7.63
CA SER A 133 6.18 -45.92 8.51
C SER A 133 4.69 -46.19 8.62
#